data_AF-A0A6B3I1Z6-F1
#
_entry.id   AF-A0A6B3I1Z6-F1
#
_cell.length_a   1.000
_cell.length_b   1.000
_cell.length_c   1.000
_cell.angle_alpha   90.00
_cell.angle_beta   90.00
_cell.angle_gamma   90.00
#
_symmetry.space_group_name_H-M   'P 1'
#
loop_
_entity.id
_entity.type
_entity.pdbx_description
1 polymer ?
#
loop_
_entity_poly.entity_id
_entity_poly.type
_entity_poly.pdbx_seq_one_letter_code
_entity_poly.pdbx_strand_id
1 'polypeptide(L)' 'EDEIGEYSGTKKEIRPVTIATYQVLTTRRKGIYPHLELFDSRDWGLVVYDEVHLLPAPVFKFTADLQA' A
#
# COMPACT_ATOMS: atom_id res chain seq x y z
N GLU A 1 -19.67 -5.96 5.44
CA GLU A 1 -18.69 -4.98 5.97
C GLU A 1 -17.39 -5.63 6.47
N ASP A 2 -17.41 -6.90 6.88
CA ASP A 2 -16.22 -7.56 7.48
C ASP A 2 -15.07 -7.84 6.51
N GLU A 3 -15.28 -7.67 5.20
CA GLU A 3 -14.28 -7.91 4.16
C GLU A 3 -13.48 -6.67 3.77
N ILE A 4 -13.91 -5.49 4.21
CA ILE A 4 -13.26 -4.20 3.90
C ILE A 4 -12.48 -3.72 5.12
N GLY A 5 -11.19 -3.49 4.95
CA GLY A 5 -10.26 -2.99 5.97
C GLY A 5 -9.70 -1.63 5.61
N GLU A 6 -9.31 -0.88 6.63
CA GLU A 6 -8.67 0.43 6.50
C GLU A 6 -7.23 0.36 7.05
N TYR A 7 -6.26 0.71 6.21
CA TYR A 7 -4.85 0.78 6.56
C TYR A 7 -4.31 2.20 6.41
N SER A 8 -4.64 3.03 7.40
CA SER A 8 -4.35 4.45 7.48
C SER A 8 -3.47 4.77 8.68
N GLY A 9 -3.25 6.05 8.97
CA GLY A 9 -2.53 6.47 10.19
C GLY A 9 -3.31 6.16 11.46
N THR A 10 -4.63 6.04 11.36
CA THR A 10 -5.56 5.86 12.50
C THR A 10 -5.98 4.40 12.68
N LYS A 11 -6.09 3.63 11.60
CA LYS A 11 -6.42 2.19 11.63
C LYS A 11 -5.41 1.36 10.87
N LYS A 12 -5.14 0.15 11.35
CA LYS A 12 -4.17 -0.79 10.77
C LYS A 12 -4.82 -2.15 10.53
N GLU A 13 -5.94 -2.14 9.83
CA GLU A 13 -6.73 -3.33 9.57
C GLU A 13 -6.52 -3.79 8.13
N ILE A 14 -6.02 -5.02 7.97
CA ILE A 14 -5.86 -5.64 6.66
C ILE A 14 -6.91 -6.73 6.50
N ARG A 15 -7.66 -6.66 5.40
CA ARG A 15 -8.75 -7.56 5.03
C ARG A 15 -8.68 -7.86 3.52
N PRO A 16 -9.50 -8.79 2.99
CA PRO A 16 -9.47 -9.13 1.56
C PRO A 16 -9.57 -7.92 0.63
N VAL A 17 -10.33 -6.89 1.02
CA VAL A 17 -10.31 -5.57 0.42
C VAL A 17 -9.70 -4.61 1.43
N THR A 18 -8.59 -3.97 1.10
CA THR A 18 -7.93 -3.01 2.01
C THR A 18 -7.74 -1.67 1.33
N ILE A 19 -8.25 -0.61 1.96
CA ILE A 19 -8.04 0.77 1.55
C ILE A 19 -6.88 1.34 2.37
N ALA A 20 -5.79 1.69 1.70
CA ALA A 20 -4.62 2.25 2.35
C ALA A 20 -4.38 3.70 1.93
N THR A 21 -3.82 4.52 2.82
CA THR A 21 -3.43 5.88 2.46
C THR A 21 -1.96 5.96 2.04
N TYR A 22 -1.67 6.83 1.07
CA TYR A 22 -0.31 7.03 0.58
C TYR A 22 0.67 7.46 1.67
N GLN A 23 0.24 8.27 2.65
CA GLN A 23 1.13 8.70 3.73
C GLN A 23 1.68 7.50 4.52
N VAL A 24 0.88 6.46 4.71
CA VAL A 24 1.32 5.24 5.38
C VAL A 24 2.27 4.45 4.51
N LEU A 25 1.93 4.25 3.23
CA LEU A 25 2.77 3.48 2.30
C LEU A 25 4.14 4.11 2.09
N THR A 26 4.19 5.45 2.01
CA THR A 26 5.41 6.23 1.83
C THR A 26 6.23 6.44 3.11
N THR A 27 5.73 6.01 4.26
CA THR A 27 6.45 6.18 5.53
C THR A 27 7.76 5.41 5.48
N ARG A 28 8.87 6.14 5.64
CA ARG A 28 10.23 5.58 5.58
C ARG A 28 10.82 5.46 6.99
N ARG A 29 11.34 4.28 7.34
CA ARG A 29 12.06 4.04 8.60
C ARG A 29 13.34 3.29 8.31
N LYS A 30 14.47 3.78 8.82
CA LYS A 30 15.80 3.15 8.65
C LYS A 30 16.12 2.79 7.18
N GLY A 31 15.70 3.64 6.25
CA GLY A 31 15.95 3.46 4.82
C GLY A 31 14.91 2.62 4.07
N ILE A 32 14.07 1.85 4.77
CA ILE A 32 13.05 0.95 4.19
C ILE A 32 11.63 1.54 4.27
N TYR A 33 10.72 0.96 3.49
CA TYR A 33 9.28 1.28 3.48
C TYR A 33 8.49 0.12 4.10
N PRO A 34 8.44 0.02 5.44
CA PRO A 34 7.95 -1.20 6.13
C PRO A 34 6.48 -1.51 5.83
N HIS A 35 5.66 -0.49 5.57
CA HIS A 35 4.25 -0.72 5.21
C HIS A 35 4.12 -1.24 3.78
N LEU A 36 4.97 -0.78 2.87
CA LEU A 36 5.02 -1.28 1.50
C LEU A 36 5.44 -2.76 1.47
N GLU A 37 6.49 -3.15 2.21
CA GLU A 37 6.91 -4.55 2.35
C GLU A 37 5.79 -5.46 2.91
N LEU A 38 4.98 -4.95 3.83
CA LEU A 38 3.84 -5.69 4.36
C LEU A 38 2.77 -5.95 3.30
N PHE A 39 2.51 -4.97 2.42
CA PHE A 39 1.59 -5.15 1.31
C PHE A 39 2.18 -6.04 0.21
N ASP A 40 3.49 -5.95 -0.03
CA ASP A 40 4.25 -6.78 -0.98
C ASP A 40 4.29 -8.27 -0.57
N SER A 41 4.28 -8.55 0.74
CA SER A 41 4.23 -9.93 1.25
C SER A 41 2.90 -10.66 1.03
N ARG A 42 1.94 -10.05 0.34
CA ARG A 42 0.60 -10.60 0.08
C ARG A 42 0.27 -10.54 -1.41
N ASP A 43 -0.35 -11.61 -1.89
CA ASP A 43 -0.82 -11.71 -3.28
C ASP A 43 -2.13 -10.93 -3.47
N TRP A 44 -2.04 -9.68 -3.93
CA TRP A 44 -3.22 -8.89 -4.26
C TRP A 44 -3.63 -9.10 -5.72
N GLY A 45 -4.84 -9.59 -5.95
CA GLY A 45 -5.35 -9.80 -7.32
C GLY A 45 -5.68 -8.50 -8.07
N LEU A 46 -5.88 -7.39 -7.36
CA LEU A 46 -6.16 -6.07 -7.94
C LEU A 46 -5.65 -4.98 -6.99
N VAL A 47 -4.89 -4.03 -7.53
CA VAL A 47 -4.50 -2.82 -6.83
C VAL A 47 -4.98 -1.61 -7.62
N VAL A 48 -5.71 -0.72 -6.94
CA VAL A 48 -6.23 0.51 -7.54
C VAL A 48 -5.54 1.69 -6.87
N TYR A 49 -4.94 2.54 -7.70
CA TYR A 49 -4.36 3.80 -7.28
C TYR A 49 -5.29 4.93 -7.70
N ASP A 50 -5.78 5.68 -6.72
CA ASP A 50 -6.49 6.92 -6.99
C ASP A 50 -5.48 8.06 -7.18
N GLU A 51 -5.64 8.84 -8.24
CA GLU A 51 -4.79 10.01 -8.57
C GLU A 51 -3.26 9.74 -8.57
N VAL A 52 -2.82 8.79 -9.38
CA VAL A 52 -1.40 8.33 -9.52
C VAL A 52 -0.37 9.43 -9.78
N HIS A 53 -0.80 10.58 -10.29
CA HIS A 53 0.08 11.68 -10.69
C HIS A 53 0.78 12.37 -9.51
N LEU A 54 0.40 12.04 -8.27
CA LEU A 54 0.99 12.58 -7.03
C LEU A 54 1.99 11.63 -6.36
N LEU A 55 2.26 10.45 -6.92
CA LEU A 55 3.13 9.47 -6.27
C LEU A 55 4.61 9.80 -6.46
N PRO A 56 5.41 9.80 -5.36
CA PRO A 56 6.86 9.89 -5.48
C PRO A 56 7.41 8.73 -6.33
N ALA A 57 8.38 9.02 -7.21
CA ALA A 57 9.00 8.04 -8.11
C ALA A 57 9.45 6.69 -7.46
N PRO A 58 9.89 6.64 -6.18
CA PRO A 58 10.18 5.38 -5.50
C PRO A 58 8.96 4.46 -5.35
N VAL A 59 7.76 5.03 -5.16
CA VAL A 59 6.51 4.25 -5.02
C VAL A 59 6.14 3.59 -6.35
N PHE A 60 6.28 4.33 -7.47
CA PHE A 60 6.06 3.82 -8.83
C PHE A 60 6.88 2.58 -9.16
N LYS A 61 8.09 2.46 -8.62
CA LYS A 61 8.96 1.30 -8.90
C LYS A 61 8.48 0.06 -8.17
N PHE A 62 7.96 0.21 -6.95
CA PHE A 62 7.39 -0.92 -6.19
C PHE A 62 6.07 -1.42 -6.76
N THR A 63 5.25 -0.55 -7.36
CA THR A 63 3.98 -1.00 -7.99
C THR A 63 4.22 -1.85 -9.23
N ALA A 64 5.34 -1.65 -9.93
CA ALA A 64 5.69 -2.40 -11.12
C ALA A 64 6.10 -3.85 -10.80
N ASP A 65 6.69 -4.10 -9.63
CA ASP A 65 7.10 -5.44 -9.20
C ASP A 65 5.91 -6.25 -8.64
N LEU A 66 4.87 -5.60 -8.10
CA LEU A 66 3.68 -6.25 -7.55
C LEU A 66 2.71 -6.79 -8.63
N GLN A 67 2.87 -6.41 -9.90
CA GLN A 67 2.00 -6.85 -11.01
C GLN A 67 2.56 -8.03 -11.83
N ALA A 68 3.69 -8.62 -11.44
CA ALA A 68 4.36 -9.68 -12.20
C ALA A 68 3.91 -11.10 -11.83
#